data_AF-A0A8S3D973-F1
#
_entry.id   AF-A0A8S3D973-F1
#
_cell.length_a   1.000
_cell.length_b   1.000
_cell.length_c   1.000
_cell.angle_alpha   90.00
_cell.angle_beta   90.00
_cell.angle_gamma   90.00
#
_symmetry.space_group_name_H-M   'P 1'
#
loop_
_entity.id
_entity.type
_entity.pdbx_description
1 polymer ?
#
loop_
_entity_poly.entity_id
_entity_poly.type
_entity_poly.pdbx_seq_one_letter_code
_entity_poly.pdbx_strand_id
1 'polypeptide(L)'
;LGTQQQAIGALSHIERIIKEKSQLFIKETPKRHRPPSWSEASLDVTVRWLLRQCGRIETESRRKCIELVCTFIPLLPGVRSIREYFDLKIKSDGNIYFIERFEGTASKEKKTRFKANLANQACLTDMNEQFSLPMIYQWLDTVIASLDCYTWVFSQGFLNPLILQENNKRSRLIESLSYFISKISMNTLHDIVTYFPSSNQSNVFTPNDVHQFDTAKCTVIVRLLNFITAIWTKYPQDTKRAIENSFYSNDLTKLILTCVFNPTQIGFDINNEEINKKLPERILSLLKSMTTHLPEQLLQPLRSNAVEMTKSDG
;
A
#
# COMPACT_ATOMS: atom_id res chain seq x y z
N LEU A 1 -17.58 18.24 8.15
CA LEU A 1 -17.49 17.03 9.00
C LEU A 1 -18.65 16.02 8.79
N GLY A 2 -19.89 16.42 8.48
CA GLY A 2 -21.01 15.47 8.35
C GLY A 2 -21.08 14.65 7.05
N THR A 3 -20.48 15.10 5.95
CA THR A 3 -20.62 14.47 4.62
C THR A 3 -20.04 13.06 4.56
N GLN A 4 -18.89 12.81 5.19
CA GLN A 4 -18.27 11.49 5.23
C GLN A 4 -19.12 10.50 6.06
N GLN A 5 -19.60 10.92 7.23
CA GLN A 5 -20.45 10.07 8.08
C GLN A 5 -21.78 9.74 7.39
N GLN A 6 -22.39 10.71 6.70
CA GLN A 6 -23.59 10.49 5.90
C GLN A 6 -23.33 9.51 4.74
N ALA A 7 -22.19 9.66 4.04
CA ALA A 7 -21.81 8.73 2.98
C ALA A 7 -21.60 7.30 3.51
N ILE A 8 -20.93 7.15 4.66
CA ILE A 8 -20.76 5.85 5.33
C ILE A 8 -22.12 5.27 5.71
N GLY A 9 -23.01 6.06 6.31
CA GLY A 9 -24.37 5.62 6.67
C GLY A 9 -25.19 5.16 5.46
N ALA A 10 -25.15 5.92 4.37
CA ALA A 10 -25.81 5.54 3.11
C ALA A 10 -25.26 4.24 2.54
N LEU A 11 -23.92 4.08 2.52
CA LEU A 11 -23.28 2.85 2.06
C LEU A 11 -23.63 1.64 2.94
N SER A 12 -23.70 1.80 4.26
CA SER A 12 -24.12 0.75 5.18
C SER A 12 -25.57 0.31 4.95
N HIS A 13 -26.47 1.25 4.62
CA HIS A 13 -27.84 0.90 4.23
C HIS A 13 -27.89 0.12 2.92
N ILE A 14 -27.12 0.54 1.90
CA ILE A 14 -27.01 -0.17 0.62
C ILE A 14 -26.45 -1.58 0.84
N GLU A 15 -25.41 -1.71 1.65
CA GLU A 15 -24.80 -2.98 2.02
C GLU A 15 -25.82 -3.94 2.64
N ARG A 16 -26.63 -3.47 3.59
CA ARG A 16 -27.68 -4.27 4.22
C ARG A 16 -28.72 -4.78 3.21
N ILE A 17 -29.16 -3.90 2.30
CA ILE A 17 -30.13 -4.28 1.25
C ILE A 17 -29.54 -5.34 0.32
N ILE A 18 -28.28 -5.17 -0.11
CA ILE A 18 -27.61 -6.14 -0.99
C ILE A 18 -27.41 -7.48 -0.27
N LYS A 19 -27.07 -7.48 1.03
CA LYS A 19 -26.99 -8.71 1.84
C LYS A 19 -28.33 -9.45 1.88
N GLU A 20 -29.42 -8.75 2.21
CA GLU A 20 -30.74 -9.36 2.38
C GLU A 20 -31.39 -9.79 1.05
N LYS A 21 -31.07 -9.09 -0.05
CA LYS A 21 -31.72 -9.27 -1.36
C LYS A 21 -30.74 -9.66 -2.46
N SER A 22 -29.62 -10.29 -2.11
CA SER A 22 -28.51 -10.61 -3.02
C SER A 22 -28.97 -11.32 -4.30
N GLN A 23 -29.91 -12.25 -4.18
CA GLN A 23 -30.49 -13.00 -5.30
C GLN A 23 -31.07 -12.13 -6.41
N LEU A 24 -31.59 -10.94 -6.07
CA LEU A 24 -32.10 -9.99 -7.06
C LEU A 24 -30.96 -9.38 -7.89
N PHE A 25 -29.75 -9.29 -7.35
CA PHE A 25 -28.61 -8.60 -7.95
C PHE A 25 -27.65 -9.54 -8.69
N ILE A 26 -27.83 -10.85 -8.61
CA ILE A 26 -26.94 -11.83 -9.27
C ILE A 26 -26.95 -11.65 -10.79
N LYS A 27 -28.14 -11.52 -11.39
CA LYS A 27 -28.30 -11.36 -12.84
C LYS A 27 -28.59 -9.92 -13.22
N GLU A 28 -28.21 -9.56 -14.44
CA GLU A 28 -28.61 -8.29 -15.04
C GLU A 28 -30.13 -8.25 -15.25
N THR A 29 -30.70 -7.05 -15.18
CA THR A 29 -32.10 -6.79 -15.52
C THR A 29 -32.17 -5.50 -16.32
N PRO A 30 -32.87 -5.44 -17.48
CA PRO A 30 -32.94 -4.26 -18.33
C PRO A 30 -33.48 -3.00 -17.64
N LYS A 31 -34.26 -3.19 -16.56
CA LYS A 31 -34.86 -2.11 -15.76
C LYS A 31 -33.89 -1.48 -14.75
N ARG A 32 -32.74 -2.10 -14.49
CA ARG A 32 -31.77 -1.61 -13.51
C ARG A 32 -30.88 -0.56 -14.15
N HIS A 33 -30.78 0.61 -13.51
CA HIS A 33 -29.83 1.62 -13.96
C HIS A 33 -28.40 1.07 -13.87
N ARG A 34 -27.68 1.09 -15.00
CA ARG A 34 -26.30 0.63 -15.10
C ARG A 34 -25.37 1.84 -14.98
N PRO A 35 -24.43 1.87 -14.02
CA PRO A 35 -23.45 2.94 -13.93
C PRO A 35 -22.62 3.06 -15.23
N PRO A 36 -22.17 4.26 -15.63
CA PRO A 36 -21.52 4.49 -16.92
C PRO A 36 -20.27 3.64 -17.20
N SER A 37 -19.54 3.23 -16.15
CA SER A 37 -18.30 2.44 -16.28
C SER A 37 -18.50 0.93 -16.12
N TRP A 38 -19.75 0.45 -16.03
CA TRP A 38 -20.06 -0.96 -15.78
C TRP A 38 -20.47 -1.65 -17.08
N SER A 39 -20.01 -2.89 -17.28
CA SER A 39 -20.42 -3.69 -18.44
C SER A 39 -21.90 -4.08 -18.34
N GLU A 40 -22.32 -4.51 -17.15
CA GLU A 40 -23.68 -4.93 -16.82
C GLU A 40 -24.01 -4.51 -15.38
N ALA A 41 -25.29 -4.40 -15.06
CA ALA A 41 -25.73 -4.07 -13.71
C ALA A 41 -25.89 -5.34 -12.84
N SER A 42 -24.79 -6.02 -12.51
CA SER A 42 -24.77 -7.26 -11.71
C SER A 42 -23.91 -7.15 -10.43
N LEU A 43 -24.11 -8.08 -9.49
CA LEU A 43 -23.33 -8.15 -8.26
C LEU A 43 -21.86 -8.51 -8.53
N ASP A 44 -21.58 -9.38 -9.52
CA ASP A 44 -20.20 -9.69 -9.92
C ASP A 44 -19.48 -8.44 -10.47
N VAL A 45 -20.13 -7.66 -11.35
CA VAL A 45 -19.56 -6.38 -11.82
C VAL A 45 -19.36 -5.41 -10.67
N THR A 46 -20.29 -5.36 -9.73
CA THR A 46 -20.16 -4.52 -8.52
C THR A 46 -18.90 -4.89 -7.74
N VAL A 47 -18.68 -6.18 -7.47
CA VAL A 47 -17.47 -6.68 -6.79
C VAL A 47 -16.21 -6.35 -7.58
N ARG A 48 -16.19 -6.59 -8.90
CA ARG A 48 -15.05 -6.27 -9.76
C ARG A 48 -14.73 -4.77 -9.75
N TRP A 49 -15.75 -3.92 -9.75
CA TRP A 49 -15.59 -2.47 -9.67
C TRP A 49 -15.07 -2.02 -8.30
N LEU A 50 -15.62 -2.58 -7.21
CA LEU A 50 -15.16 -2.30 -5.84
C LEU A 50 -13.70 -2.72 -5.64
N LEU A 51 -13.31 -3.90 -6.13
CA LEU A 51 -11.91 -4.36 -6.12
C LEU A 51 -10.98 -3.37 -6.82
N ARG A 52 -11.42 -2.76 -7.93
CA ARG A 52 -10.65 -1.70 -8.60
C ARG A 52 -10.59 -0.42 -7.77
N GLN A 53 -11.58 -0.13 -6.94
CA GLN A 53 -11.55 1.03 -6.05
C GLN A 53 -10.68 0.79 -4.80
N CYS A 54 -10.33 -0.46 -4.48
CA CYS A 54 -9.43 -0.74 -3.37
C CYS A 54 -8.04 -0.09 -3.56
N GLY A 55 -7.52 0.05 -4.78
CA GLY A 55 -6.24 0.73 -5.02
C GLY A 55 -6.30 2.26 -5.08
N ARG A 56 -7.42 2.89 -4.68
CA ARG A 56 -7.52 4.37 -4.66
C ARG A 56 -6.70 4.97 -3.52
N ILE A 57 -6.23 6.20 -3.71
CA ILE A 57 -5.44 6.94 -2.72
C ILE A 57 -6.24 7.29 -1.46
N GLU A 58 -7.54 7.57 -1.59
CA GLU A 58 -8.39 7.98 -0.47
C GLU A 58 -8.62 6.82 0.51
N THR A 59 -7.96 6.88 1.67
CA THR A 59 -7.94 5.79 2.67
C THR A 59 -9.31 5.32 3.11
N GLU A 60 -10.23 6.23 3.41
CA GLU A 60 -11.56 5.89 3.93
C GLU A 60 -12.44 5.23 2.85
N SER A 61 -12.33 5.72 1.61
CA SER A 61 -12.99 5.09 0.46
C SER A 61 -12.44 3.67 0.23
N ARG A 62 -11.11 3.51 0.26
CA ARG A 62 -10.43 2.22 0.10
C ARG A 62 -10.87 1.23 1.19
N ARG A 63 -10.87 1.64 2.46
CA ARG A 63 -11.31 0.82 3.59
C ARG A 63 -12.73 0.32 3.41
N LYS A 64 -13.67 1.21 3.07
CA LYS A 64 -15.07 0.81 2.85
C LYS A 64 -15.22 -0.10 1.64
N CYS A 65 -14.45 0.12 0.56
CA CYS A 65 -14.46 -0.79 -0.59
C CYS A 65 -13.98 -2.19 -0.22
N ILE A 66 -12.91 -2.32 0.57
CA ILE A 66 -12.42 -3.62 1.07
C ILE A 66 -13.50 -4.33 1.90
N GLU A 67 -14.16 -3.61 2.81
CA GLU A 67 -15.26 -4.14 3.64
C GLU A 67 -16.42 -4.67 2.78
N LEU A 68 -16.85 -3.88 1.79
CA LEU A 68 -17.92 -4.25 0.86
C LEU A 68 -17.53 -5.44 -0.02
N VAL A 69 -16.27 -5.52 -0.47
CA VAL A 69 -15.76 -6.67 -1.24
C VAL A 69 -15.83 -7.95 -0.40
N CYS A 70 -15.32 -7.91 0.83
CA CYS A 70 -15.38 -9.06 1.75
C CYS A 70 -16.81 -9.51 2.01
N THR A 71 -17.74 -8.55 2.02
CA THR A 71 -19.16 -8.78 2.24
C THR A 71 -19.88 -9.35 1.02
N PHE A 72 -19.58 -8.86 -0.18
CA PHE A 72 -20.35 -9.21 -1.38
C PHE A 72 -19.83 -10.45 -2.11
N ILE A 73 -18.54 -10.77 -2.02
CA ILE A 73 -18.01 -11.98 -2.66
C ILE A 73 -18.73 -13.27 -2.21
N PRO A 74 -18.97 -13.51 -0.90
CA PRO A 74 -19.69 -14.69 -0.44
C PRO A 74 -21.15 -14.79 -0.93
N LEU A 75 -21.71 -13.71 -1.47
CA LEU A 75 -23.07 -13.68 -2.00
C LEU A 75 -23.13 -14.09 -3.48
N LEU A 76 -21.98 -14.26 -4.14
CA LEU A 76 -21.90 -14.66 -5.54
C LEU A 76 -22.19 -16.16 -5.70
N PRO A 77 -22.92 -16.56 -6.76
CA PRO A 77 -23.21 -17.97 -7.01
C PRO A 77 -21.93 -18.73 -7.36
N GLY A 78 -21.79 -19.95 -6.83
CA GLY A 78 -20.65 -20.82 -7.13
C GLY A 78 -19.33 -20.42 -6.47
N VAL A 79 -19.34 -19.46 -5.54
CA VAL A 79 -18.18 -19.05 -4.75
C VAL A 79 -18.42 -19.40 -3.28
N ARG A 80 -17.54 -20.20 -2.68
CA ARG A 80 -17.63 -20.62 -1.27
C ARG A 80 -16.80 -19.76 -0.35
N SER A 81 -15.80 -19.05 -0.88
CA SER A 81 -14.93 -18.18 -0.10
C SER A 81 -14.32 -17.07 -0.95
N ILE A 82 -13.82 -16.02 -0.28
CA ILE A 82 -13.07 -14.94 -0.95
C ILE A 82 -11.82 -15.48 -1.66
N ARG A 83 -11.11 -16.43 -1.02
CA ARG A 83 -9.95 -17.08 -1.61
C ARG A 83 -10.30 -17.80 -2.91
N GLU A 84 -11.38 -18.57 -2.93
CA GLU A 84 -11.83 -19.26 -4.14
C GLU A 84 -12.17 -18.28 -5.26
N TYR A 85 -12.85 -17.17 -4.96
CA TYR A 85 -13.08 -16.11 -5.95
C TYR A 85 -11.78 -15.54 -6.51
N PHE A 86 -10.79 -15.33 -5.65
CA PHE A 86 -9.48 -14.79 -6.05
C PHE A 86 -8.72 -15.79 -6.93
N ASP A 87 -8.71 -17.08 -6.56
CA ASP A 87 -8.12 -18.16 -7.35
C ASP A 87 -8.80 -18.27 -8.73
N LEU A 88 -10.12 -18.12 -8.80
CA LEU A 88 -10.86 -18.08 -10.06
C LEU A 88 -10.43 -16.90 -10.94
N LYS A 89 -10.24 -15.70 -10.36
CA LYS A 89 -9.76 -14.52 -11.11
C LYS A 89 -8.31 -14.67 -11.56
N ILE A 90 -7.43 -15.27 -10.75
CA ILE A 90 -6.07 -15.61 -11.19
C ILE A 90 -6.12 -16.57 -12.37
N LYS A 91 -6.98 -17.61 -12.30
CA LYS A 91 -7.11 -18.59 -13.38
C LYS A 91 -7.65 -17.98 -14.67
N SER A 92 -8.58 -17.03 -14.60
CA SER A 92 -9.17 -16.40 -15.79
C SER A 92 -8.33 -15.27 -16.37
N ASP A 93 -7.85 -14.37 -15.51
CA ASP A 93 -7.28 -13.08 -15.90
C ASP A 93 -5.79 -12.95 -15.57
N GLY A 94 -5.20 -13.95 -14.90
CA GLY A 94 -3.83 -13.95 -14.42
C GLY A 94 -3.61 -13.05 -13.21
N ASN A 95 -2.38 -13.05 -12.71
CA ASN A 95 -1.96 -12.22 -11.57
C ASN A 95 -2.14 -10.72 -11.83
N ILE A 96 -2.01 -10.29 -13.09
CA ILE A 96 -2.16 -8.90 -13.50
C ILE A 96 -3.50 -8.31 -13.07
N TYR A 97 -4.56 -9.12 -12.99
CA TYR A 97 -5.86 -8.68 -12.55
C TYR A 97 -5.80 -7.91 -11.22
N PHE A 98 -5.05 -8.42 -10.25
CA PHE A 98 -4.92 -7.80 -8.93
C PHE A 98 -3.88 -6.68 -8.94
N ILE A 99 -2.75 -6.87 -9.62
CA ILE A 99 -1.70 -5.85 -9.74
C ILE A 99 -2.27 -4.55 -10.30
N GLU A 100 -3.01 -4.58 -11.42
CA GLU A 100 -3.61 -3.38 -12.02
C GLU A 100 -4.64 -2.68 -11.12
N ARG A 101 -5.26 -3.43 -10.20
CA ARG A 101 -6.26 -2.91 -9.27
C ARG A 101 -5.64 -2.31 -8.02
N PHE A 102 -4.45 -2.76 -7.62
CA PHE A 102 -3.76 -2.29 -6.43
C PHE A 102 -2.71 -1.24 -6.72
N GLU A 103 -2.08 -1.29 -7.90
CA GLU A 103 -0.99 -0.41 -8.33
C GLU A 103 -1.41 0.57 -9.43
N GLY A 104 -2.62 0.40 -9.98
CA GLY A 104 -3.10 1.14 -11.12
C GLY A 104 -2.75 0.50 -12.46
N THR A 105 -3.34 1.01 -13.52
CA THR A 105 -3.10 0.54 -14.90
C THR A 105 -2.07 1.44 -15.57
N ALA A 106 -1.07 0.82 -16.21
CA ALA A 106 -0.13 1.56 -17.03
C ALA A 106 -0.88 2.23 -18.21
N SER A 107 -0.83 3.56 -18.29
CA SER A 107 -1.49 4.30 -19.37
C SER A 107 -0.46 4.65 -20.42
N LYS A 108 -0.74 4.31 -21.69
CA LYS A 108 0.08 4.79 -22.82
C LYS A 108 -0.18 6.26 -23.14
N GLU A 109 -1.24 6.85 -22.59
CA GLU A 109 -1.63 8.23 -22.85
C GLU A 109 -0.98 9.20 -21.84
N LYS A 110 0.11 9.86 -22.28
CA LYS A 110 0.83 10.91 -21.53
C LYS A 110 0.01 12.18 -21.23
N LYS A 111 -1.27 12.26 -21.63
CA LYS A 111 -2.04 13.52 -21.69
C LYS A 111 -3.01 13.75 -20.53
N THR A 112 -3.24 12.77 -19.65
CA THR A 112 -4.04 13.02 -18.46
C THR A 112 -3.11 13.33 -17.28
N ARG A 113 -2.99 14.62 -16.93
CA ARG A 113 -2.25 15.15 -15.77
C ARG A 113 -2.69 14.59 -14.40
N PHE A 114 -3.57 13.59 -14.37
CA PHE A 114 -4.08 12.99 -13.16
C PHE A 114 -4.29 11.50 -13.37
N LYS A 115 -3.29 10.73 -12.96
CA LYS A 115 -3.41 9.56 -12.06
C LYS A 115 -2.00 8.97 -11.89
N ALA A 116 -1.14 9.65 -11.15
CA ALA A 116 0.08 9.03 -10.65
C ALA A 116 -0.33 7.73 -9.95
N ASN A 117 0.32 6.64 -10.34
CA ASN A 117 0.09 5.30 -9.84
C ASN A 117 1.39 4.52 -10.03
N LEU A 118 1.61 3.48 -9.22
CA LEU A 118 2.88 2.77 -9.19
C LEU A 118 3.21 2.10 -10.52
N ALA A 119 2.19 1.66 -11.27
CA ALA A 119 2.39 1.04 -12.57
C ALA A 119 3.04 1.98 -13.61
N ASN A 120 2.78 3.29 -13.51
CA ASN A 120 3.39 4.30 -14.39
C ASN A 120 4.65 4.94 -13.79
N GLN A 121 4.72 5.07 -12.47
CA GLN A 121 5.77 5.82 -11.77
C GLN A 121 6.14 5.09 -10.47
N ALA A 122 7.22 4.29 -10.51
CA ALA A 122 7.67 3.56 -9.34
C ALA A 122 8.50 4.46 -8.43
N CYS A 123 9.35 5.30 -9.01
CA CYS A 123 10.21 6.23 -8.30
C CYS A 123 9.76 7.67 -8.56
N LEU A 124 9.91 8.56 -7.57
CA LEU A 124 9.60 9.97 -7.75
C LEU A 124 10.46 10.62 -8.84
N THR A 125 11.71 10.19 -8.97
CA THR A 125 12.69 10.68 -9.95
C THR A 125 12.50 10.13 -11.36
N ASP A 126 11.53 9.23 -11.59
CA ASP A 126 11.22 8.76 -12.96
C ASP A 126 10.65 9.90 -13.83
N MET A 127 10.14 10.96 -13.20
CA MET A 127 9.64 12.15 -13.85
C MET A 127 10.79 13.15 -13.99
N ASN A 128 11.17 13.50 -15.21
CA ASN A 128 12.08 14.62 -15.52
C ASN A 128 11.43 15.99 -15.24
N GLU A 129 10.62 16.08 -14.18
CA GLU A 129 9.83 17.25 -13.82
C GLU A 129 10.44 18.00 -12.64
N GLN A 130 10.02 19.25 -12.46
CA GLN A 130 10.36 20.03 -11.28
C GLN A 130 9.68 19.44 -10.04
N PHE A 131 10.38 19.49 -8.90
CA PHE A 131 9.80 19.09 -7.62
C PHE A 131 8.55 19.91 -7.28
N SER A 132 7.52 19.25 -6.75
CA SER A 132 6.38 19.91 -6.11
C SER A 132 5.84 19.09 -4.94
N LEU A 133 5.27 19.77 -3.94
CA LEU A 133 4.67 19.11 -2.78
C LEU A 133 3.51 18.17 -3.15
N PRO A 134 2.57 18.54 -4.04
CA PRO A 134 1.49 17.64 -4.44
C PRO A 134 1.99 16.34 -5.07
N MET A 135 3.08 16.40 -5.84
CA MET A 135 3.68 15.22 -6.48
C MET A 135 4.18 14.21 -5.44
N ILE A 136 4.92 14.66 -4.44
CA ILE A 136 5.45 13.75 -3.40
C ILE A 136 4.33 13.18 -2.55
N TYR A 137 3.35 13.99 -2.14
CA TYR A 137 2.21 13.50 -1.37
C TYR A 137 1.37 12.49 -2.16
N GLN A 138 1.10 12.78 -3.43
CA GLN A 138 0.36 11.85 -4.28
C GLN A 138 1.10 10.52 -4.45
N TRP A 139 2.42 10.54 -4.65
CA TRP A 139 3.20 9.32 -4.75
C TRP A 139 3.20 8.54 -3.42
N LEU A 140 3.42 9.20 -2.28
CA LEU A 140 3.35 8.55 -0.96
C LEU A 140 1.96 7.92 -0.74
N ASP A 141 0.87 8.62 -1.10
CA ASP A 141 -0.49 8.09 -0.99
C ASP A 141 -0.72 6.87 -1.90
N THR A 142 -0.12 6.82 -3.09
CA THR A 142 -0.18 5.64 -3.96
C THR A 142 0.55 4.45 -3.35
N VAL A 143 1.73 4.67 -2.74
CA VAL A 143 2.47 3.64 -2.02
C VAL A 143 1.65 3.13 -0.82
N ILE A 144 1.02 4.02 -0.04
CA ILE A 144 0.14 3.65 1.07
C ILE A 144 -1.03 2.81 0.57
N ALA A 145 -1.69 3.21 -0.53
CA ALA A 145 -2.81 2.49 -1.09
C ALA A 145 -2.45 1.06 -1.50
N SER A 146 -1.34 0.89 -2.22
CA SER A 146 -0.86 -0.43 -2.64
C SER A 146 -0.44 -1.28 -1.42
N LEU A 147 0.29 -0.70 -0.46
CA LEU A 147 0.67 -1.41 0.78
C LEU A 147 -0.56 -1.89 1.56
N ASP A 148 -1.59 -1.06 1.72
CA ASP A 148 -2.82 -1.45 2.42
C ASP A 148 -3.51 -2.63 1.70
N CYS A 149 -3.64 -2.58 0.37
CA CYS A 149 -4.23 -3.65 -0.43
C CYS A 149 -3.46 -4.96 -0.30
N TYR A 150 -2.14 -4.93 -0.51
CA TYR A 150 -1.31 -6.13 -0.45
C TYR A 150 -1.22 -6.69 0.97
N THR A 151 -1.09 -5.84 1.98
CA THR A 151 -1.11 -6.27 3.39
C THR A 151 -2.44 -6.96 3.72
N TRP A 152 -3.56 -6.42 3.26
CA TRP A 152 -4.88 -7.05 3.46
C TRP A 152 -4.95 -8.44 2.83
N VAL A 153 -4.72 -8.57 1.53
CA VAL A 153 -4.89 -9.86 0.82
C VAL A 153 -3.90 -10.92 1.30
N PHE A 154 -2.66 -10.54 1.63
CA PHE A 154 -1.66 -11.47 2.15
C PHE A 154 -1.95 -11.85 3.60
N SER A 155 -2.27 -10.90 4.49
CA SER A 155 -2.60 -11.23 5.89
C SER A 155 -3.81 -12.14 6.01
N GLN A 156 -4.83 -11.97 5.16
CA GLN A 156 -6.01 -12.84 5.11
C GLN A 156 -5.74 -14.15 4.36
N GLY A 157 -4.71 -14.20 3.53
CA GLY A 157 -4.33 -15.36 2.73
C GLY A 157 -5.23 -15.61 1.54
N PHE A 158 -5.76 -14.52 0.99
CA PHE A 158 -6.52 -14.50 -0.25
C PHE A 158 -5.59 -14.55 -1.47
N LEU A 159 -4.35 -14.05 -1.34
CA LEU A 159 -3.30 -14.12 -2.37
C LEU A 159 -1.98 -14.58 -1.76
N ASN A 160 -1.10 -15.10 -2.63
CA ASN A 160 0.28 -15.43 -2.28
C ASN A 160 1.24 -14.35 -2.80
N PRO A 161 2.28 -13.93 -2.03
CA PRO A 161 3.27 -12.94 -2.47
C PRO A 161 3.97 -13.25 -3.80
N LEU A 162 4.03 -14.52 -4.23
CA LEU A 162 4.56 -14.91 -5.55
C LEU A 162 3.89 -14.17 -6.72
N ILE A 163 2.68 -13.64 -6.52
CA ILE A 163 2.00 -12.77 -7.48
C ILE A 163 2.87 -11.56 -7.92
N LEU A 164 3.76 -11.08 -7.03
CA LEU A 164 4.63 -9.93 -7.29
C LEU A 164 5.79 -10.24 -8.23
N GLN A 165 6.15 -11.52 -8.42
CA GLN A 165 7.37 -11.95 -9.10
C GLN A 165 7.16 -12.40 -10.56
N GLU A 166 5.92 -12.44 -11.05
CA GLU A 166 5.61 -13.12 -12.31
C GLU A 166 6.50 -12.63 -13.48
N ASN A 167 6.96 -13.60 -14.30
CA ASN A 167 8.05 -13.56 -15.31
C ASN A 167 8.07 -12.38 -16.30
N ASN A 168 7.10 -11.46 -16.26
CA ASN A 168 6.98 -10.29 -17.14
C ASN A 168 6.93 -8.94 -16.37
N LYS A 169 7.59 -8.82 -15.21
CA LYS A 169 7.85 -7.55 -14.47
C LYS A 169 6.68 -6.56 -14.49
N ARG A 170 5.53 -6.92 -13.90
CA ARG A 170 4.37 -6.01 -13.85
C ARG A 170 4.19 -5.30 -12.53
N SER A 171 4.48 -5.95 -11.39
CA SER A 171 4.42 -5.24 -10.11
C SER A 171 5.62 -4.30 -9.99
N ARG A 172 5.33 -3.04 -9.66
CA ARG A 172 6.28 -1.96 -9.37
C ARG A 172 6.39 -1.69 -7.87
N LEU A 173 5.64 -2.43 -7.04
CA LEU A 173 5.62 -2.24 -5.59
C LEU A 173 7.02 -2.36 -4.98
N ILE A 174 7.71 -3.48 -5.20
CA ILE A 174 8.99 -3.74 -4.53
C ILE A 174 10.05 -2.72 -4.94
N GLU A 175 10.08 -2.32 -6.21
CA GLU A 175 10.92 -1.23 -6.69
C GLU A 175 10.60 0.10 -6.00
N SER A 176 9.31 0.44 -5.89
CA SER A 176 8.85 1.67 -5.22
C SER A 176 9.23 1.67 -3.73
N LEU A 177 9.13 0.51 -3.06
CA LEU A 177 9.52 0.38 -1.66
C LEU A 177 11.04 0.46 -1.48
N SER A 178 11.82 -0.16 -2.34
CA SER A 178 13.29 -0.05 -2.33
C SER A 178 13.73 1.40 -2.54
N TYR A 179 13.08 2.13 -3.45
CA TYR A 179 13.30 3.56 -3.64
C TYR A 179 12.91 4.36 -2.39
N PHE A 180 11.73 4.11 -1.81
CA PHE A 180 11.30 4.76 -0.57
C PHE A 180 12.32 4.56 0.55
N ILE A 181 12.74 3.32 0.79
CA ILE A 181 13.69 2.97 1.85
C ILE A 181 15.02 3.70 1.64
N SER A 182 15.58 3.67 0.44
CA SER A 182 16.92 4.22 0.14
C SER A 182 16.97 5.74 -0.04
N LYS A 183 15.88 6.37 -0.50
CA LYS A 183 15.88 7.80 -0.87
C LYS A 183 14.97 8.69 -0.03
N ILE A 184 13.95 8.13 0.62
CA ILE A 184 12.93 8.95 1.29
C ILE A 184 12.94 8.73 2.80
N SER A 185 13.02 7.48 3.25
CA SER A 185 12.69 7.10 4.63
C SER A 185 13.53 7.78 5.71
N MET A 186 14.82 8.00 5.44
CA MET A 186 15.78 8.61 6.37
C MET A 186 16.08 10.09 6.06
N ASN A 187 15.50 10.63 4.99
CA ASN A 187 15.81 11.95 4.47
C ASN A 187 14.74 12.98 4.84
N THR A 188 15.16 14.23 4.98
CA THR A 188 14.25 15.35 5.17
C THR A 188 13.62 15.75 3.85
N LEU A 189 12.54 16.55 3.92
CA LEU A 189 11.94 17.14 2.73
C LEU A 189 12.96 17.94 1.90
N HIS A 190 13.87 18.66 2.57
CA HIS A 190 14.93 19.42 1.91
C HIS A 190 15.93 18.54 1.15
N ASP A 191 16.34 17.41 1.75
CA ASP A 191 17.24 16.46 1.10
C ASP A 191 16.62 15.88 -0.17
N ILE A 192 15.31 15.58 -0.15
CA ILE A 192 14.62 14.95 -1.28
C ILE A 192 14.54 15.88 -2.49
N VAL A 193 14.38 17.19 -2.29
CA VAL A 193 14.38 18.18 -3.37
C VAL A 193 15.68 18.12 -4.18
N THR A 194 16.81 17.84 -3.52
CA THR A 194 18.12 17.79 -4.18
C THR A 194 18.22 16.71 -5.26
N TYR A 195 17.32 15.71 -5.23
CA TYR A 195 17.26 14.66 -6.25
C TYR A 195 16.62 15.11 -7.57
N PHE A 196 16.06 16.32 -7.62
CA PHE A 196 15.40 16.87 -8.81
C PHE A 196 16.30 17.92 -9.47
N PRO A 197 16.96 17.59 -10.61
CA PRO A 197 17.95 18.46 -11.25
C PRO A 197 17.39 19.82 -11.68
N SER A 198 16.08 19.87 -11.97
CA SER A 198 15.38 21.07 -12.45
C SER A 198 14.72 21.87 -11.33
N SER A 199 14.89 21.48 -10.06
CA SER A 199 14.36 22.25 -8.93
C SER A 199 15.30 23.40 -8.57
N ASN A 200 14.74 24.59 -8.36
CA ASN A 200 15.53 25.70 -7.85
C ASN A 200 15.92 25.40 -6.40
N GLN A 201 17.20 25.59 -6.05
CA GLN A 201 17.74 25.41 -4.68
C GLN A 201 17.09 26.36 -3.65
N SER A 202 16.18 27.24 -4.08
CA SER A 202 15.47 28.23 -3.27
C SER A 202 14.09 27.76 -2.78
N ASN A 203 13.80 26.46 -2.77
CA ASN A 203 12.53 25.96 -2.22
C ASN A 203 12.46 26.24 -0.71
N VAL A 204 11.66 27.23 -0.34
CA VAL A 204 11.35 27.54 1.06
C VAL A 204 10.10 26.76 1.45
N PHE A 205 10.25 25.83 2.38
CA PHE A 205 9.14 25.07 2.95
C PHE A 205 8.69 25.68 4.27
N THR A 206 7.39 25.72 4.49
CA THR A 206 6.85 26.11 5.79
C THR A 206 7.04 24.97 6.80
N PRO A 207 7.08 25.28 8.12
CA PRO A 207 7.07 24.23 9.14
C PRO A 207 5.91 23.25 8.99
N ASN A 208 4.76 23.73 8.49
CA ASN A 208 3.60 22.90 8.21
C ASN A 208 3.85 21.91 7.05
N ASP A 209 4.53 22.33 5.98
CA ASP A 209 4.85 21.43 4.85
C ASP A 209 5.78 20.29 5.29
N VAL A 210 6.78 20.61 6.11
CA VAL A 210 7.71 19.64 6.69
C VAL A 210 6.94 18.66 7.58
N HIS A 211 6.11 19.17 8.48
CA HIS A 211 5.29 18.33 9.37
C HIS A 211 4.32 17.41 8.60
N GLN A 212 3.65 17.93 7.56
CA GLN A 212 2.77 17.14 6.71
C GLN A 212 3.54 16.06 5.95
N PHE A 213 4.74 16.38 5.45
CA PHE A 213 5.63 15.41 4.83
C PHE A 213 6.06 14.31 5.79
N ASP A 214 6.53 14.67 6.99
CA ASP A 214 6.95 13.69 8.00
C ASP A 214 5.78 12.80 8.42
N THR A 215 4.57 13.35 8.55
CA THR A 215 3.35 12.57 8.81
C THR A 215 3.07 11.55 7.71
N ALA A 216 3.15 11.96 6.44
CA ALA A 216 2.94 11.06 5.29
C ALA A 216 4.04 10.00 5.19
N LYS A 217 5.31 10.39 5.34
CA LYS A 217 6.48 9.50 5.37
C LYS A 217 6.36 8.45 6.48
N CYS A 218 6.05 8.88 7.70
CA CYS A 218 5.83 7.98 8.84
C CYS A 218 4.67 7.01 8.60
N THR A 219 3.61 7.47 7.93
CA THR A 219 2.49 6.60 7.56
C THR A 219 2.95 5.49 6.59
N VAL A 220 3.76 5.81 5.58
CA VAL A 220 4.35 4.80 4.68
C VAL A 220 5.21 3.82 5.47
N ILE A 221 6.06 4.29 6.37
CA ILE A 221 6.92 3.43 7.21
C ILE A 221 6.05 2.44 8.00
N VAL A 222 5.02 2.92 8.70
CA VAL A 222 4.10 2.06 9.45
C VAL A 222 3.44 1.01 8.55
N ARG A 223 3.01 1.38 7.34
CA ARG A 223 2.42 0.42 6.38
C ARG A 223 3.43 -0.59 5.86
N LEU A 224 4.65 -0.16 5.62
CA LEU A 224 5.76 -1.03 5.21
C LEU A 224 6.08 -2.07 6.28
N LEU A 225 6.18 -1.68 7.56
CA LEU A 225 6.45 -2.62 8.65
C LEU A 225 5.32 -3.65 8.80
N ASN A 226 4.05 -3.24 8.63
CA ASN A 226 2.92 -4.18 8.65
C ASN A 226 2.97 -5.15 7.47
N PHE A 227 3.29 -4.65 6.28
CA PHE A 227 3.42 -5.44 5.06
C PHE A 227 4.50 -6.52 5.23
N ILE A 228 5.70 -6.11 5.66
CA ILE A 228 6.83 -7.01 5.93
C ILE A 228 6.42 -8.07 6.97
N THR A 229 5.80 -7.64 8.08
CA THR A 229 5.31 -8.56 9.11
C THR A 229 4.34 -9.59 8.53
N ALA A 230 3.37 -9.15 7.72
CA ALA A 230 2.36 -10.02 7.13
C ALA A 230 2.97 -11.09 6.21
N ILE A 231 3.92 -10.71 5.35
CA ILE A 231 4.55 -11.65 4.40
C ILE A 231 5.54 -12.59 5.09
N TRP A 232 6.33 -12.11 6.08
CA TRP A 232 7.27 -12.97 6.80
C TRP A 232 6.56 -13.98 7.70
N THR A 233 5.51 -13.57 8.40
CA THR A 233 4.77 -14.49 9.29
C THR A 233 3.95 -15.51 8.51
N LYS A 234 3.29 -15.10 7.42
CA LYS A 234 2.36 -15.99 6.71
C LYS A 234 2.98 -16.75 5.54
N TYR A 235 4.03 -16.20 4.93
CA TYR A 235 4.64 -16.70 3.70
C TYR A 235 6.18 -16.70 3.73
N PRO A 236 6.85 -17.26 4.76
CA PRO A 236 8.30 -17.11 4.91
C PRO A 236 9.10 -17.65 3.70
N GLN A 237 8.70 -18.80 3.14
CA GLN A 237 9.40 -19.41 2.01
C GLN A 237 9.06 -18.75 0.67
N ASP A 238 7.80 -18.36 0.48
CA ASP A 238 7.35 -17.71 -0.75
C ASP A 238 7.88 -16.27 -0.82
N THR A 239 8.03 -15.60 0.32
CA THR A 239 8.60 -14.26 0.41
C THR A 239 10.08 -14.23 -0.02
N LYS A 240 10.86 -15.25 0.34
CA LYS A 240 12.26 -15.39 -0.13
C LYS A 240 12.36 -15.48 -1.65
N ARG A 241 11.34 -16.05 -2.30
CA ARG A 241 11.26 -16.16 -3.76
C ARG A 241 10.71 -14.89 -4.38
N ALA A 242 9.60 -14.39 -3.84
CA ALA A 242 8.82 -13.30 -4.41
C ALA A 242 9.52 -11.93 -4.37
N ILE A 243 10.35 -11.70 -3.35
CA ILE A 243 10.97 -10.39 -3.09
C ILE A 243 12.42 -10.41 -3.54
N GLU A 244 12.80 -9.44 -4.35
CA GLU A 244 14.17 -9.28 -4.83
C GLU A 244 15.14 -9.04 -3.67
N ASN A 245 16.36 -9.58 -3.76
CA ASN A 245 17.40 -9.40 -2.75
C ASN A 245 17.77 -7.92 -2.52
N SER A 246 17.57 -7.06 -3.53
CA SER A 246 17.80 -5.61 -3.45
C SER A 246 16.94 -4.93 -2.37
N PHE A 247 15.77 -5.48 -2.06
CA PHE A 247 14.89 -4.99 -1.00
C PHE A 247 15.47 -5.22 0.40
N TYR A 248 16.19 -6.34 0.60
CA TYR A 248 16.84 -6.68 1.87
C TYR A 248 18.17 -5.94 2.03
N SER A 249 18.08 -4.61 2.11
CA SER A 249 19.22 -3.71 2.09
C SER A 249 19.69 -3.26 3.48
N ASN A 250 20.87 -2.63 3.51
CA ASN A 250 21.36 -1.97 4.71
C ASN A 250 20.43 -0.83 5.16
N ASP A 251 19.85 -0.11 4.21
CA ASP A 251 18.90 0.97 4.47
C ASP A 251 17.61 0.46 5.14
N LEU A 252 17.10 -0.71 4.73
CA LEU A 252 15.94 -1.33 5.39
C LEU A 252 16.26 -1.64 6.86
N THR A 253 17.44 -2.19 7.10
CA THR A 253 17.90 -2.48 8.46
C THR A 253 18.03 -1.21 9.30
N LYS A 254 18.69 -0.18 8.75
CA LYS A 254 18.86 1.11 9.41
C LYS A 254 17.51 1.74 9.75
N LEU A 255 16.55 1.68 8.83
CA LEU A 255 15.19 2.16 9.04
C LEU A 255 14.51 1.42 10.20
N ILE A 256 14.55 0.08 10.22
CA ILE A 256 13.94 -0.73 11.29
C ILE A 256 14.56 -0.37 12.64
N LEU A 257 15.88 -0.32 12.74
CA LEU A 257 16.56 0.02 13.99
C LEU A 257 16.30 1.47 14.42
N THR A 258 16.23 2.41 13.48
CA THR A 258 15.86 3.80 13.79
C THR A 258 14.43 3.89 14.32
N CYS A 259 13.49 3.12 13.79
CA CYS A 259 12.14 3.04 14.37
C CYS A 259 12.15 2.54 15.83
N VAL A 260 13.06 1.62 16.17
CA VAL A 260 13.19 1.03 17.52
C VAL A 260 13.85 2.02 18.49
N PHE A 261 14.99 2.59 18.12
CA PHE A 261 15.86 3.33 19.03
C PHE A 261 15.64 4.84 19.00
N ASN A 262 15.34 5.42 17.83
CA ASN A 262 15.22 6.86 17.66
C ASN A 262 14.16 7.26 16.62
N PRO A 263 12.87 6.98 16.87
CA PRO A 263 11.81 7.22 15.88
C PRO A 263 11.62 8.71 15.53
N THR A 264 12.00 9.63 16.41
CA THR A 264 11.91 11.09 16.12
C THR A 264 12.86 11.51 15.01
N GLN A 265 14.00 10.83 14.84
CA GLN A 265 14.97 11.09 13.76
C GLN A 265 14.35 10.99 12.36
N ILE A 266 13.38 10.10 12.18
CA ILE A 266 12.69 9.88 10.90
C ILE A 266 11.36 10.63 10.80
N GLY A 267 11.03 11.45 11.79
CA GLY A 267 9.87 12.35 11.78
C GLY A 267 8.64 11.84 12.54
N PHE A 268 8.74 10.78 13.34
CA PHE A 268 7.61 10.37 14.18
C PHE A 268 7.39 11.40 15.29
N ASP A 269 6.18 11.97 15.34
CA ASP A 269 5.75 12.78 16.47
C ASP A 269 5.35 11.87 17.65
N ILE A 270 6.32 11.61 18.53
CA ILE A 270 6.09 10.81 19.75
C ILE A 270 5.18 11.50 20.76
N ASN A 271 4.89 12.80 20.60
CA ASN A 271 3.91 13.49 21.45
C ASN A 271 2.47 13.18 21.01
N ASN A 272 2.28 12.69 19.78
CA ASN A 272 1.00 12.19 19.34
C ASN A 272 0.68 10.86 20.04
N GLU A 273 -0.37 10.87 20.87
CA GLU A 273 -0.76 9.72 21.69
C GLU A 273 -1.06 8.46 20.87
N GLU A 274 -1.64 8.62 19.67
CA GLU A 274 -1.94 7.49 18.80
C GLU A 274 -0.67 6.83 18.27
N ILE A 275 0.32 7.65 17.85
CA ILE A 275 1.62 7.17 17.36
C ILE A 275 2.38 6.51 18.50
N ASN A 276 2.47 7.17 19.66
CA ASN A 276 3.19 6.67 20.83
C ASN A 276 2.65 5.31 21.33
N LYS A 277 1.35 5.05 21.17
CA LYS A 277 0.74 3.75 21.50
C LYS A 277 0.94 2.71 20.40
N LYS A 278 0.63 3.06 19.14
CA LYS A 278 0.55 2.07 18.05
C LYS A 278 1.89 1.71 17.44
N LEU A 279 2.88 2.62 17.46
CA LEU A 279 4.18 2.36 16.84
C LEU A 279 4.96 1.24 17.59
N PRO A 280 5.09 1.26 18.93
CA PRO A 280 5.77 0.19 19.66
C PRO A 280 5.12 -1.18 19.45
N GLU A 281 3.78 -1.27 19.42
CA GLU A 281 3.07 -2.53 19.16
C GLU A 281 3.43 -3.14 17.80
N ARG A 282 3.51 -2.29 16.76
CA ARG A 282 3.86 -2.73 15.40
C ARG A 282 5.32 -3.15 15.29
N ILE A 283 6.22 -2.39 15.89
CA ILE A 283 7.64 -2.74 15.97
C ILE A 283 7.81 -4.07 16.69
N LEU A 284 7.15 -4.26 17.83
CA LEU A 284 7.21 -5.51 18.58
C LEU A 284 6.70 -6.69 17.75
N SER A 285 5.61 -6.51 16.99
CA SER A 285 5.10 -7.55 16.10
C SER A 285 6.10 -7.90 14.99
N LEU A 286 6.77 -6.90 14.42
CA LEU A 286 7.81 -7.12 13.41
C LEU A 286 9.01 -7.86 14.01
N LEU A 287 9.52 -7.41 15.16
CA LEU A 287 10.66 -8.02 15.84
C LEU A 287 10.38 -9.49 16.18
N LYS A 288 9.17 -9.81 16.66
CA LYS A 288 8.72 -11.20 16.88
C LYS A 288 8.69 -12.02 15.59
N SER A 289 8.33 -11.41 14.45
CA SER A 289 8.39 -12.08 13.14
C SER A 289 9.84 -12.31 12.70
N MET A 290 10.74 -11.36 12.98
CA MET A 290 12.17 -11.48 12.67
C MET A 290 12.83 -12.60 13.47
N THR A 291 12.48 -12.84 14.73
CA THR A 291 13.11 -13.92 15.49
C THR A 291 12.89 -15.31 14.89
N THR A 292 11.81 -15.51 14.12
CA THR A 292 11.47 -16.79 13.50
C THR A 292 11.69 -16.85 12.00
N HIS A 293 11.59 -15.71 11.30
CA HIS A 293 11.52 -15.66 9.84
C HIS A 293 12.46 -14.62 9.19
N LEU A 294 13.44 -14.10 9.93
CA LEU A 294 14.40 -13.13 9.39
C LEU A 294 15.14 -13.69 8.15
N PRO A 295 15.10 -12.99 7.01
CA PRO A 295 15.91 -13.33 5.85
C PRO A 295 17.42 -13.26 6.18
N GLU A 296 18.17 -14.26 5.72
CA GLU A 296 19.62 -14.37 5.98
C GLU A 296 20.39 -13.15 5.49
N GLN A 297 19.93 -12.53 4.39
CA GLN A 297 20.46 -11.31 3.80
C GLN A 297 20.49 -10.13 4.78
N LEU A 298 19.56 -10.09 5.76
CA LEU A 298 19.49 -9.03 6.76
C LEU A 298 20.36 -9.29 7.99
N LEU A 299 20.88 -10.50 8.20
CA LEU A 299 21.61 -10.86 9.43
C LEU A 299 22.87 -10.02 9.64
N GLN A 300 23.71 -9.89 8.61
CA GLN A 300 24.95 -9.11 8.71
C GLN A 300 24.68 -7.60 8.83
N PRO A 301 23.85 -6.99 7.97
CA PRO A 301 23.45 -5.59 8.14
C PRO A 301 22.87 -5.27 9.52
N LEU A 302 22.01 -6.16 10.06
CA LEU A 302 21.42 -5.97 11.40
C LEU A 302 22.47 -5.91 12.48
N ARG A 303 23.46 -6.81 12.43
CA ARG A 303 24.55 -6.83 13.41
C ARG A 303 25.43 -5.59 13.30
N SER A 304 25.83 -5.20 12.09
CA SER A 304 26.68 -4.02 11.90
C SER A 304 25.99 -2.74 12.37
N ASN A 305 24.75 -2.52 11.94
CA ASN A 305 24.03 -1.28 12.24
C ASN A 305 23.64 -1.19 13.72
N ALA A 306 23.28 -2.32 14.36
CA ALA A 306 22.98 -2.33 15.79
C ALA A 306 24.21 -1.91 16.62
N VAL A 307 25.41 -2.38 16.26
CA VAL A 307 26.65 -1.98 16.94
C VAL A 307 26.93 -0.49 16.77
N GLU A 308 26.75 0.05 15.57
CA GLU A 308 26.93 1.49 15.32
C GLU A 308 25.97 2.35 16.16
N MET A 309 24.69 1.99 16.22
CA MET A 309 23.70 2.75 16.99
C MET A 309 23.94 2.70 18.50
N THR A 310 24.45 1.58 19.03
CA THR A 310 24.84 1.52 20.45
C THR A 310 26.10 2.32 20.80
N LYS A 311 26.92 2.67 19.81
CA LYS A 311 28.13 3.47 20.01
C LYS A 311 27.88 4.98 19.94
N SER A 312 26.80 5.41 19.30
CA SER A 312 26.42 6.82 19.20
C SER A 312 25.74 7.38 20.45
N ASP A 313 25.34 6.52 21.40
CA ASP A 313 24.69 6.89 22.66
C ASP A 313 25.65 6.97 23.87
N GLY A 314 26.97 6.99 23.64
CA GLY A 314 28.02 7.16 24.66
C GLY A 314 28.98 8.30 24.33
#